data_AF-A0AAE9ICR4-F1
#
_entry.id   AF-A0AAE9ICR4-F1
#
_cell.length_a   1.000
_cell.length_b   1.000
_cell.length_c   1.000
_cell.angle_alpha   90.00
_cell.angle_beta   90.00
_cell.angle_gamma   90.00
#
_symmetry.space_group_name_H-M   'P 1'
#
loop_
_entity.id
_entity.type
_entity.pdbx_description
1 polymer ?
#
loop_
_entity_poly.entity_id
_entity_poly.type
_entity_poly.pdbx_seq_one_letter_code
_entity_poly.pdbx_strand_id
1 'polypeptide(L)' 'MSNGVNQYHTVISYADGITITFGDSVSRRYIRLNADRIAEDERRRRRKERRK' A
#
# COMPACT_ATOMS: atom_id res chain seq x y z
N MET A 1 0.26 -0.74 32.71
CA MET A 1 -0.67 -1.06 31.60
C MET A 1 -0.12 -0.39 30.35
N SER A 2 0.42 -1.16 29.41
CA SER A 2 0.86 -0.59 28.13
C SER A 2 -0.40 -0.24 27.34
N ASN A 3 -0.75 1.04 27.32
CA ASN A 3 -1.82 1.57 26.47
C ASN A 3 -1.33 1.49 25.01
N GLY A 4 -1.34 0.28 24.46
CA GLY A 4 -1.04 0.02 23.06
C GLY A 4 -2.15 0.64 22.22
N VAL A 5 -1.91 1.86 21.73
CA VAL A 5 -2.73 2.47 20.69
C VAL A 5 -2.72 1.49 19.52
N ASN A 6 -3.82 0.78 19.32
CA ASN A 6 -4.01 -0.06 18.14
C ASN A 6 -3.95 0.86 16.92
N GLN A 7 -2.76 0.98 16.32
CA GLN A 7 -2.57 1.73 15.09
C GLN A 7 -3.30 0.95 13.99
N TYR A 8 -4.44 1.48 13.55
CA TYR A 8 -5.22 0.87 12.49
C TYR A 8 -4.49 1.06 11.15
N HIS A 9 -4.30 -0.02 10.41
CA HIS A 9 -3.71 0.04 9.09
C HIS A 9 -4.73 -0.39 8.05
N THR A 10 -4.73 0.26 6.89
CA THR A 10 -5.49 -0.20 5.73
C THR A 10 -4.55 -0.92 4.80
N VAL A 11 -4.81 -2.20 4.57
CA VAL A 11 -4.01 -3.05 3.66
C VAL A 11 -4.80 -3.32 2.40
N ILE A 12 -4.20 -3.08 1.24
CA ILE A 12 -4.75 -3.44 -0.07
C ILE A 12 -3.81 -4.45 -0.72
N SER A 13 -4.35 -5.64 -0.99
CA SER A 13 -3.64 -6.73 -1.66
C SER A 13 -4.20 -6.92 -3.06
N TYR A 14 -3.33 -6.90 -4.07
CA TYR A 14 -3.68 -7.12 -5.47
C TYR A 14 -3.39 -8.58 -5.87
N ALA A 15 -4.12 -9.07 -6.88
CA ALA A 15 -3.99 -10.44 -7.38
C ALA A 15 -2.59 -10.79 -7.89
N ASP A 16 -1.80 -9.79 -8.29
CA ASP A 16 -0.43 -9.94 -8.77
C ASP A 16 0.64 -9.94 -7.66
N GLY A 17 0.22 -10.06 -6.40
CA GLY A 17 1.12 -10.17 -5.25
C GLY A 17 1.75 -8.84 -4.83
N ILE A 18 1.12 -7.72 -5.18
CA ILE A 18 1.47 -6.40 -4.65
C ILE A 18 0.59 -6.11 -3.43
N THR A 19 1.22 -5.71 -2.33
CA THR A 19 0.54 -5.34 -1.09
C THR A 19 0.96 -3.93 -0.72
N ILE A 20 -0.01 -3.06 -0.47
CA ILE A 20 0.20 -1.68 -0.05
C ILE A 20 -0.44 -1.48 1.32
N THR A 21 0.34 -0.99 2.27
CA THR A 21 -0.11 -0.68 3.63
C THR A 21 -0.16 0.82 3.81
N PHE A 22 -1.33 1.34 4.21
CA PHE A 22 -1.53 2.73 4.58
C PHE A 22 -1.70 2.84 6.09
N GLY A 23 -1.03 3.82 6.69
CA GLY A 23 -1.21 4.17 8.10
C GLY A 23 -2.59 4.79 8.39
N ASP A 24 -2.95 4.85 9.67
CA ASP A 24 -4.20 5.42 10.18
C ASP A 24 -4.41 6.90 9.82
N SER A 25 -3.33 7.66 9.69
CA SER A 25 -3.34 9.08 9.33
C SER A 25 -3.85 9.34 7.90
N VAL A 26 -3.92 8.31 7.06
CA VAL A 26 -4.30 8.43 5.66
C VAL A 26 -5.81 8.27 5.49
N SER A 27 -6.46 9.29 4.93
CA SER A 27 -7.91 9.23 4.67
C SER A 27 -8.28 8.14 3.68
N ARG A 28 -9.43 7.48 3.88
CA ARG A 28 -9.99 6.48 2.94
C ARG A 28 -10.14 7.03 1.52
N ARG A 29 -10.44 8.32 1.37
CA ARG A 29 -10.53 8.98 0.06
C ARG A 29 -9.17 9.02 -0.64
N TYR A 30 -8.12 9.36 0.09
CA TYR A 30 -6.76 9.35 -0.45
C TYR A 30 -6.36 7.94 -0.90
N ILE A 31 -6.63 6.93 -0.08
CA ILE A 31 -6.34 5.52 -0.38
C ILE A 31 -7.02 5.12 -1.69
N ARG A 32 -8.33 5.36 -1.84
CA ARG A 32 -9.08 5.02 -3.07
C ARG A 32 -8.55 5.72 -4.32
N LEU A 33 -8.08 6.96 -4.20
CA LEU A 33 -7.58 7.73 -5.35
C LEU A 33 -6.16 7.36 -5.77
N ASN A 34 -5.34 6.84 -4.84
CA ASN A 34 -3.90 6.66 -5.08
C ASN A 34 -3.44 5.19 -5.05
N ALA A 35 -4.20 4.27 -4.47
CA ALA A 35 -3.76 2.88 -4.31
C ALA A 35 -3.41 2.22 -5.64
N ASP A 36 -4.24 2.40 -6.68
CA ASP A 36 -3.99 1.81 -8.00
C ASP A 36 -2.73 2.39 -8.65
N ARG A 37 -2.53 3.71 -8.53
CA ARG A 37 -1.35 4.41 -9.06
C ARG A 37 -0.08 3.92 -8.38
N ILE A 38 -0.08 3.79 -7.04
CA ILE A 38 1.05 3.27 -6.27
C ILE A 38 1.33 1.81 -6.67
N ALA A 39 0.29 0.99 -6.85
CA ALA A 39 0.46 -0.38 -7.29
C ALA A 39 1.09 -0.47 -8.68
N GLU A 40 0.69 0.39 -9.63
CA GLU A 40 1.28 0.45 -10.95
C GLU A 40 2.76 0.88 -10.92
N ASP A 41 3.11 1.87 -10.10
CA ASP A 41 4.49 2.30 -9.92
C ASP A 41 5.36 1.13 -9.38
N GLU A 42 4.84 0.35 -8.43
CA GLU A 42 5.51 -0.85 -7.93
C GLU A 42 5.65 -1.94 -9.00
N ARG A 43 4.62 -2.16 -9.84
CA ARG A 43 4.73 -3.07 -11.01
C ARG A 43 5.85 -2.64 -11.95
N ARG A 44 5.94 -1.33 -12.23
CA ARG A 44 6.98 -0.76 -13.11
C ARG A 44 8.37 -0.95 -12.50
N ARG A 45 8.52 -0.75 -11.19
CA ARG A 45 9.77 -0.98 -10.46
C ARG A 45 10.23 -2.44 -10.59
N ARG A 46 9.36 -3.40 -10.29
CA ARG A 46 9.65 -4.85 -10.42
C ARG A 46 10.01 -5.24 -11.85
N ARG A 47 9.35 -4.69 -12.86
CA ARG A 47 9.69 -4.93 -14.27
C ARG A 47 11.08 -4.40 -14.65
N LYS A 48 11.47 -3.25 -14.12
CA LYS A 48 12.81 -2.68 -14.34
C LYS A 48 13.89 -3.52 -13.66
N GLU A 49 13.66 -3.96 -12.43
CA GLU A 49 14.59 -4.82 -11.69
C GLU A 49 14.81 -6.17 -12.40
N ARG A 50 13.78 -6.77 -12.98
CA ARG A 50 13.89 -8.02 -13.74
C ARG A 50 14.64 -7.90 -15.07
N ARG A 51 14.87 -6.69 -15.57
CA ARG A 51 15.60 -6.45 -16.84
C ARG A 51 17.10 -6.22 -16.62
N LYS A 52 17.54 -6.10 -15.37
CA LYS A 52 18.94 -5.93 -14.98
C LYS A 52 19.52 -7.26 -14.56
#